data_AF-A0A962UT20-F1
#
_entry.id   AF-A0A962UT20-F1
#
_cell.length_a   1.000
_cell.length_b   1.000
_cell.length_c   1.000
_cell.angle_alpha   90.00
_cell.angle_beta   90.00
_cell.angle_gamma   90.00
#
_symmetry.space_group_name_H-M   'P 1'
#
loop_
_entity.id
_entity.type
_entity.pdbx_description
1 polymer ?
#
loop_
_entity_poly.entity_id
_entity_poly.type
_entity_poly.pdbx_seq_one_letter_code
_entity_poly.pdbx_strand_id
1 'polypeptide(L)'
;MQQAAADEEAGPGRKALNRVVGRFLSLRDTRIARIRATLTHEQRSFFDLLPLLLHVNHPTLPGFVSSDTPAGMINFRPTREQILLARRYVRGFKEEKRPQRAT
;
A
#
# COMPACT_ATOMS: atom_id res chain seq x y z
N MET A 1 -25.14 24.02 29.48
CA MET A 1 -25.01 23.04 28.36
C MET A 1 -24.11 23.56 27.22
N GLN A 2 -23.07 24.38 27.48
CA GLN A 2 -22.28 25.03 26.41
C GLN A 2 -20.79 24.65 26.35
N GLN A 3 -20.30 23.73 27.18
CA GLN A 3 -18.85 23.44 27.23
C GLN A 3 -18.37 22.33 26.27
N ALA A 4 -19.26 21.50 25.70
CA ALA A 4 -18.84 20.30 24.95
C ALA A 4 -18.30 20.58 23.53
N ALA A 5 -18.65 21.71 22.93
CA ALA A 5 -18.26 22.03 21.55
C ALA A 5 -16.83 22.59 21.41
N ALA A 6 -16.24 23.11 22.49
CA ALA A 6 -14.92 23.74 22.43
C ALA A 6 -13.75 22.73 22.45
N ASP A 7 -13.99 21.50 22.93
CA ASP A 7 -12.96 20.47 23.05
C ASP A 7 -12.81 19.59 21.79
N GLU A 8 -13.74 19.64 20.83
CA GLU A 8 -13.66 18.86 19.58
C GLU A 8 -12.68 19.47 18.55
N GLU A 9 -12.40 20.77 18.61
CA GLU A 9 -11.44 21.46 17.74
C GLU A 9 -9.97 21.18 18.12
N ALA A 10 -9.71 20.80 19.38
CA ALA A 10 -8.39 20.44 19.85
C ALA A 10 -8.06 18.99 19.46
N GLY A 11 -7.56 18.80 18.24
CA GLY A 11 -7.15 17.49 17.72
C GLY A 11 -6.28 16.70 18.71
N PRO A 12 -6.29 15.35 18.62
CA PRO A 12 -5.65 14.49 19.60
C PRO A 12 -4.16 14.81 19.77
N GLY A 13 -3.70 14.94 21.02
CA GLY A 13 -2.29 15.21 21.32
C GLY A 13 -1.35 14.13 20.76
N ARG A 14 -0.08 14.49 20.50
CA ARG A 14 0.92 13.63 19.84
C ARG A 14 1.03 12.21 20.44
N LYS A 15 0.96 12.10 21.77
CA LYS A 15 0.98 10.80 22.47
C LYS A 15 -0.26 9.96 22.15
N ALA A 16 -1.45 10.56 22.11
CA ALA A 16 -2.67 9.87 21.74
C ALA A 16 -2.65 9.43 20.28
N LEU A 17 -2.20 10.29 19.36
CA LEU A 17 -2.00 9.94 17.95
C LEU A 17 -1.05 8.75 17.77
N ASN A 18 0.12 8.78 18.43
CA ASN A 18 1.07 7.67 18.35
C ASN A 18 0.49 6.36 18.87
N ARG A 19 -0.34 6.40 19.92
CA ARG A 19 -1.06 5.20 20.41
C ARG A 19 -2.07 4.67 19.40
N VAL A 20 -2.83 5.55 18.73
CA VAL A 20 -3.78 5.15 17.70
C VAL A 20 -3.05 4.54 16.51
N VAL A 21 -2.00 5.20 16.01
CA VAL A 21 -1.18 4.70 14.90
C VAL A 21 -0.55 3.36 15.26
N GLY A 22 0.04 3.22 16.45
CA GLY A 22 0.64 1.96 16.90
C GLY A 22 -0.34 0.79 16.93
N ARG A 23 -1.55 1.01 17.47
CA ARG A 23 -2.61 -0.02 17.47
C ARG A 23 -3.07 -0.37 16.06
N PHE A 24 -3.21 0.62 15.19
CA PHE A 24 -3.59 0.41 13.80
C PHE A 24 -2.55 -0.43 13.05
N LEU A 25 -1.26 -0.10 13.18
CA LEU A 25 -0.17 -0.85 12.54
C LEU A 25 -0.10 -2.29 13.07
N SER A 26 -0.21 -2.49 14.38
CA SER A 26 -0.24 -3.83 14.97
C SER A 26 -1.42 -4.68 14.45
N LEU A 27 -2.60 -4.07 14.34
CA LEU A 27 -3.77 -4.75 13.78
C LEU A 27 -3.60 -5.05 12.29
N ARG A 28 -3.07 -4.09 11.51
CA ARG A 28 -2.73 -4.27 10.09
C ARG A 28 -1.81 -5.47 9.93
N ASP A 29 -0.72 -5.53 10.68
CA ASP A 29 0.29 -6.59 10.56
C ASP A 29 -0.31 -7.95 10.91
N THR A 30 -1.14 -8.01 11.97
CA THR A 30 -1.88 -9.23 12.34
C THR A 30 -2.83 -9.68 11.23
N ARG A 31 -3.57 -8.75 10.62
CA ARG A 31 -4.50 -9.06 9.51
C ARG A 31 -3.75 -9.60 8.30
N ILE A 32 -2.66 -8.95 7.90
CA ILE A 32 -1.83 -9.39 6.77
C ILE A 32 -1.24 -10.78 7.04
N ALA A 33 -0.73 -11.04 8.25
CA ALA A 33 -0.20 -12.35 8.61
C ALA A 33 -1.27 -13.46 8.51
N ARG A 34 -2.49 -13.20 9.02
CA ARG A 34 -3.61 -14.15 8.93
C ARG A 34 -4.04 -14.40 7.49
N ILE A 35 -4.18 -13.35 6.67
CA ILE A 35 -4.50 -13.49 5.24
C ILE A 35 -3.43 -14.36 4.57
N ARG A 36 -2.15 -14.04 4.74
CA ARG A 36 -1.07 -14.83 4.15
C ARG A 36 -1.13 -16.30 4.57
N ALA A 37 -1.46 -16.60 5.82
CA ALA A 37 -1.55 -17.97 6.34
C ALA A 37 -2.66 -18.80 5.69
N THR A 38 -3.72 -18.16 5.18
CA THR A 38 -4.85 -18.86 4.52
C THR A 38 -4.66 -19.02 3.01
N LEU A 39 -3.67 -18.34 2.41
CA LEU A 39 -3.44 -18.34 0.96
C LEU A 39 -2.47 -19.44 0.54
N THR A 40 -2.69 -19.99 -0.66
CA THR A 40 -1.69 -20.83 -1.33
C THR A 40 -0.45 -20.02 -1.72
N HIS A 41 0.63 -20.69 -2.12
CA HIS A 41 1.87 -20.01 -2.52
C HIS A 41 1.66 -19.00 -3.66
N GLU A 42 0.90 -19.40 -4.69
CA GLU A 42 0.60 -18.53 -5.84
C GLU A 42 -0.31 -17.36 -5.46
N GLN A 43 -1.34 -17.61 -4.65
CA GLN A 43 -2.23 -16.54 -4.18
C GLN A 43 -1.49 -15.54 -3.29
N ARG A 44 -0.59 -16.01 -2.42
CA ARG A 44 0.26 -15.15 -1.60
C ARG A 44 1.20 -14.31 -2.47
N SER A 45 1.82 -14.93 -3.47
CA SER A 45 2.71 -14.24 -4.43
C SER A 45 1.98 -13.11 -5.15
N PHE A 46 0.74 -13.35 -5.59
CA PHE A 46 -0.10 -12.32 -6.19
C PHE A 46 -0.51 -11.24 -5.19
N PHE A 47 -0.94 -11.62 -3.98
CA PHE A 47 -1.35 -10.69 -2.93
C PHE A 47 -0.21 -9.72 -2.56
N ASP A 48 1.01 -10.23 -2.41
CA ASP A 48 2.18 -9.40 -2.09
C ASP A 48 2.61 -8.50 -3.25
N LEU A 49 2.22 -8.84 -4.49
CA LEU A 49 2.48 -8.06 -5.70
C LEU A 49 1.47 -6.92 -5.92
N LEU A 50 0.24 -7.02 -5.39
CA LEU A 50 -0.84 -6.03 -5.59
C LEU A 50 -0.40 -4.58 -5.37
N PRO A 51 0.32 -4.21 -4.29
CA PRO A 51 0.73 -2.82 -4.08
C PRO A 51 1.61 -2.28 -5.22
N LEU A 52 2.48 -3.11 -5.81
CA LEU A 52 3.32 -2.72 -6.94
C LEU A 52 2.48 -2.49 -8.21
N LEU A 53 1.49 -3.35 -8.46
CA LEU A 53 0.61 -3.21 -9.64
C LEU A 53 -0.13 -1.87 -9.61
N LEU A 54 -0.67 -1.51 -8.45
CA LEU A 54 -1.35 -0.21 -8.22
C LEU A 54 -0.37 0.98 -8.26
N HIS A 55 0.89 0.76 -7.90
CA HIS A 55 1.90 1.81 -7.91
C HIS A 55 2.38 2.16 -9.32
N VAL A 56 2.62 1.18 -10.19
CA VAL A 56 3.30 1.39 -11.47
C VAL A 56 2.34 1.52 -12.64
N ASN A 57 1.27 0.71 -12.68
CA ASN A 57 0.35 0.61 -13.83
C ASN A 57 1.10 0.56 -15.18
N HIS A 58 1.85 -0.52 -15.42
CA HIS A 58 2.71 -0.66 -16.59
C HIS A 58 2.07 -1.56 -17.67
N PRO A 59 2.17 -1.25 -18.99
CA PRO A 59 1.54 -2.02 -20.07
C PRO A 59 1.83 -3.53 -20.07
N THR A 60 2.98 -3.93 -19.56
CA THR A 60 3.38 -5.34 -19.51
C THR A 60 2.92 -6.05 -18.23
N LEU A 61 2.49 -5.31 -17.21
CA LEU A 61 1.98 -5.87 -15.95
C LEU A 61 0.47 -6.14 -16.05
N PRO A 62 -0.03 -7.18 -15.36
CA PRO A 62 -1.46 -7.44 -15.29
C PRO A 62 -2.17 -6.28 -14.57
N GLY A 63 -3.40 -5.99 -14.99
CA GLY A 63 -4.20 -4.90 -14.45
C GLY A 63 -3.88 -3.52 -15.05
N PHE A 64 -3.06 -3.46 -16.11
CA PHE A 64 -2.90 -2.23 -16.89
C PHE A 64 -4.20 -1.88 -17.61
N VAL A 65 -4.62 -0.62 -17.48
CA VAL A 65 -5.81 -0.09 -18.16
C VAL A 65 -5.41 0.91 -19.24
N SER A 66 -4.70 1.98 -18.87
CA SER A 66 -4.17 2.98 -19.81
C SER A 66 -3.00 3.76 -19.20
N SER A 67 -2.24 4.47 -20.03
CA SER A 67 -1.16 5.34 -19.57
C SER A 67 -1.64 6.54 -18.74
N ASP A 68 -2.91 6.91 -18.89
CA ASP A 68 -3.54 8.04 -18.20
C ASP A 68 -4.22 7.62 -16.89
N THR A 69 -4.30 6.31 -16.62
CA THR A 69 -4.86 5.81 -15.38
C THR A 69 -3.98 6.27 -14.20
N PRO A 70 -4.56 6.93 -13.18
CA PRO A 70 -3.81 7.34 -12.00
C PRO A 70 -3.15 6.14 -11.35
N ALA A 71 -1.85 6.26 -11.14
CA ALA A 71 -1.04 5.23 -10.53
C ALA A 71 0.00 5.88 -9.60
N GLY A 72 0.34 5.14 -8.56
CA GLY A 72 1.22 5.63 -7.51
C GLY A 72 0.55 5.52 -6.16
N MET A 73 1.35 5.08 -5.19
CA MET A 73 0.95 5.00 -3.79
C MET A 73 1.87 5.90 -3.00
N ILE A 74 1.30 6.81 -2.23
CA ILE A 74 2.04 7.76 -1.39
C ILE A 74 2.92 6.97 -0.42
N ASN A 75 4.19 7.34 -0.34
CA ASN A 75 5.21 6.70 0.51
C ASN A 75 5.43 5.20 0.27
N PHE A 76 4.90 4.64 -0.82
CA PHE A 76 5.22 3.27 -1.20
C PHE A 76 6.58 3.22 -1.88
N ARG A 77 7.37 2.22 -1.48
CA ARG A 77 8.62 1.84 -2.12
C ARG A 77 8.59 0.33 -2.26
N PRO A 78 8.63 -0.20 -3.49
CA PRO A 78 8.59 -1.63 -3.66
C PRO A 78 9.85 -2.27 -3.10
N THR A 79 9.66 -3.44 -2.47
CA THR A 79 10.79 -4.21 -1.97
C THR A 79 11.45 -4.99 -3.11
N ARG A 80 12.69 -5.41 -2.90
CA ARG A 80 13.40 -6.29 -3.84
C ARG A 80 12.59 -7.55 -4.15
N GLU A 81 11.91 -8.12 -3.16
CA GLU A 81 11.07 -9.31 -3.33
C GLU A 81 9.88 -9.04 -4.26
N GLN A 82 9.20 -7.90 -4.11
CA GLN A 82 8.10 -7.51 -5.00
C GLN A 82 8.56 -7.31 -6.43
N ILE A 83 9.75 -6.71 -6.64
CA ILE A 83 10.35 -6.57 -7.97
C ILE A 83 10.68 -7.95 -8.58
N LEU A 84 11.21 -8.87 -7.77
CA LEU A 84 11.50 -10.24 -8.23
C LEU A 84 10.21 -11.02 -8.54
N LEU A 85 9.15 -10.85 -7.75
CA LEU A 85 7.83 -11.42 -8.01
C LEU A 85 7.25 -10.87 -9.32
N ALA A 86 7.31 -9.55 -9.53
CA ALA A 86 6.88 -8.92 -10.79
C ALA A 86 7.59 -9.52 -12.00
N ARG A 87 8.90 -9.79 -11.87
CA ARG A 87 9.71 -10.40 -12.93
C ARG A 87 9.33 -11.85 -13.25
N ARG A 88 8.67 -12.57 -12.34
CA ARG A 88 8.13 -13.92 -12.63
C ARG A 88 6.95 -13.84 -13.59
N TYR A 89 6.08 -12.84 -13.42
CA TYR A 89 4.93 -12.63 -14.28
C TYR A 89 5.29 -11.91 -15.58
N VAL A 90 6.32 -11.06 -15.56
CA VAL A 90 6.70 -10.22 -16.70
C VAL A 90 8.22 -10.19 -16.86
N ARG A 91 8.71 -10.77 -17.95
CA ARG A 91 10.16 -10.78 -18.24
C ARG A 91 10.67 -9.35 -18.44
N GLY A 92 11.78 -9.03 -17.79
CA GLY A 92 12.47 -7.75 -17.98
C GLY A 92 11.85 -6.55 -17.27
N PHE A 93 10.90 -6.74 -16.35
CA PHE A 93 10.34 -5.64 -15.57
C PHE A 93 11.44 -4.80 -14.88
N LYS A 94 11.43 -3.51 -15.17
CA LYS A 94 12.24 -2.47 -14.54
C LYS A 94 11.28 -1.46 -13.91
N GLU A 95 11.49 -1.17 -12.64
CA GLU A 95 10.75 -0.10 -11.98
C GLU A 95 11.27 1.23 -12.51
N GLU A 96 10.43 1.95 -13.24
CA GLU A 96 10.71 3.33 -13.60
C GLU A 96 10.33 4.23 -12.42
N LYS A 97 11.25 5.10 -11.98
CA LYS A 97 10.97 6.13 -10.98
C LYS A 97 10.06 7.17 -11.61
N ARG A 98 8.76 6.90 -11.68
CA ARG A 98 7.80 7.89 -12.15
C ARG A 98 7.65 8.96 -11.05
N PRO A 99 7.79 10.26 -11.36
CA PRO A 99 7.45 11.29 -10.40
C PRO A 99 5.98 11.11 -10.03
N GLN A 100 5.69 10.98 -8.73
CA GLN A 100 4.32 10.91 -8.23
C GLN A 100 3.60 12.14 -8.76
N ARG A 101 2.61 11.96 -9.66
CA ARG A 101 1.77 13.06 -10.10
C ARG A 101 0.96 13.47 -8.88
N ALA A 102 1.39 14.53 -8.21
CA ALA A 102 0.58 15.20 -7.20
C ALA A 102 -0.71 15.61 -7.92
N THR A 103 -1.81 14.97 -7.54
CA THR A 103 -3.16 15.36 -7.97
C THR A 103 -3.67 16.36 -6.96
#